data_AF-A0A523JEU4-F1
#
_entry.id   AF-A0A523JEU4-F1
#
_cell.length_a   1.000
_cell.length_b   1.000
_cell.length_c   1.000
_cell.angle_alpha   90.00
_cell.angle_beta   90.00
_cell.angle_gamma   90.00
#
_symmetry.space_group_name_H-M   'P 1'
#
loop_
_entity.id
_entity.type
_entity.pdbx_description
1 polymer ?
#
loop_
_entity_poly.entity_id
_entity_poly.type
_entity_poly.pdbx_seq_one_letter_code
_entity_poly.pdbx_strand_id
1 'polypeptide(L)'
;MKYFLILFIIAPNLFAGDKCSSDFDCSSLCCNPSLGICQPHEPDKGIYCEKSPGQTCVDRIYCRMENVTECFIVKTGTDPSGEIECALRCYDNPIFGSCRHGICISPRFPPVPDFDPEVPDCKDAIDPPAL
;
A
#
# COMPACT_ATOMS: atom_id res chain seq x y z
N MET A 1 -26.61 -15.67 45.14
CA MET A 1 -26.22 -16.36 43.89
C MET A 1 -25.59 -15.33 42.96
N LYS A 2 -24.30 -15.50 42.66
CA LYS A 2 -23.48 -14.54 41.90
C LYS A 2 -23.57 -14.96 40.43
N TYR A 3 -24.33 -14.23 39.61
CA TYR A 3 -24.40 -14.46 38.17
C TYR A 3 -23.04 -14.08 37.56
N PHE A 4 -22.22 -15.07 37.25
CA PHE A 4 -21.01 -14.90 36.46
C PHE A 4 -21.44 -14.77 34.99
N LEU A 5 -21.42 -13.55 34.47
CA LEU A 5 -21.60 -13.28 33.05
C LEU A 5 -20.36 -13.81 32.34
N ILE A 6 -20.42 -15.00 31.76
CA ILE A 6 -19.36 -15.50 30.88
C ILE A 6 -19.53 -14.75 29.55
N LEU A 7 -18.80 -13.64 29.40
CA LEU A 7 -18.50 -13.06 28.11
C LEU A 7 -17.64 -14.08 27.34
N PHE A 8 -18.25 -14.82 26.41
CA PHE A 8 -17.51 -15.58 25.41
C PHE A 8 -16.81 -14.59 24.49
N ILE A 9 -15.60 -14.17 24.87
CA ILE A 9 -14.68 -13.54 23.94
C ILE A 9 -14.25 -14.66 22.99
N ILE A 10 -14.81 -14.70 21.78
CA ILE A 10 -14.34 -15.59 20.72
C ILE A 10 -12.99 -15.01 20.28
N ALA A 11 -11.90 -15.48 20.89
CA ALA A 11 -10.57 -15.19 20.38
C ALA A 11 -10.41 -15.93 19.02
N PRO A 12 -9.82 -15.31 18.00
CA PRO A 12 -9.40 -16.04 16.81
C PRO A 12 -8.39 -17.12 17.22
N ASN A 13 -8.68 -18.38 16.91
CA ASN A 13 -7.88 -19.54 17.35
C ASN A 13 -7.21 -20.28 16.18
N LEU A 14 -7.38 -19.82 14.94
CA LEU A 14 -6.80 -20.48 13.77
C LEU A 14 -5.41 -19.92 13.43
N PHE A 15 -4.49 -20.81 13.08
CA PHE A 15 -3.11 -20.49 12.72
C PHE A 15 -2.91 -20.61 11.21
N ALA A 16 -1.77 -20.14 10.72
CA ALA A 16 -1.44 -20.22 9.30
C ALA A 16 -1.56 -21.67 8.78
N GLY A 17 -2.31 -21.85 7.68
CA GLY A 17 -2.63 -23.15 7.10
C GLY A 17 -3.99 -23.72 7.50
N ASP A 18 -4.60 -23.25 8.59
CA ASP A 18 -5.94 -23.69 9.00
C ASP A 18 -7.03 -23.14 8.07
N LYS A 19 -8.13 -23.88 7.93
CA LYS A 19 -9.27 -23.46 7.10
C LYS A 19 -10.03 -22.30 7.75
N CYS A 20 -10.25 -21.24 7.02
CA CYS A 20 -10.99 -20.06 7.47
C CYS A 20 -12.10 -19.68 6.47
N SER A 21 -13.08 -18.95 6.99
CA SER A 21 -14.17 -18.34 6.22
C SER A 21 -14.13 -16.81 6.27
N SER A 22 -13.50 -16.26 7.31
CA SER A 22 -13.35 -14.83 7.54
C SER A 22 -11.97 -14.50 8.09
N ASP A 23 -11.53 -13.25 7.90
CA ASP A 23 -10.29 -12.73 8.49
C ASP A 23 -10.25 -12.91 10.00
N PHE A 24 -11.39 -12.71 10.67
CA PHE A 24 -11.53 -12.80 12.12
C PHE A 24 -11.50 -14.23 12.66
N ASP A 25 -11.43 -15.25 11.80
CA ASP A 25 -11.22 -16.63 12.24
C ASP A 25 -9.73 -16.87 12.57
N CYS A 26 -8.84 -16.14 11.87
CA CYS A 26 -7.40 -16.28 11.95
C CYS A 26 -6.78 -15.41 13.03
N SER A 27 -5.86 -15.97 13.79
CA SER A 27 -5.04 -15.22 14.78
C SER A 27 -4.24 -14.08 14.14
N SER A 28 -3.88 -14.23 12.87
CA SER A 28 -3.22 -13.22 12.03
C SER A 28 -4.17 -12.21 11.39
N LEU A 29 -5.50 -12.34 11.60
CA LEU A 29 -6.52 -11.54 10.93
C LEU A 29 -6.44 -11.57 9.39
N CYS A 30 -5.86 -12.63 8.84
CA CYS A 30 -5.56 -12.77 7.43
C CYS A 30 -6.04 -14.14 6.92
N CYS A 31 -7.25 -14.17 6.38
CA CYS A 31 -7.81 -15.32 5.69
C CYS A 31 -7.68 -15.12 4.18
N ASN A 32 -7.00 -16.03 3.48
CA ASN A 32 -6.92 -16.00 2.02
C ASN A 32 -8.24 -16.51 1.42
N PRO A 33 -9.07 -15.68 0.78
CA PRO A 33 -10.35 -16.15 0.25
C PRO A 33 -10.19 -17.02 -1.01
N SER A 34 -9.05 -16.94 -1.72
CA SER A 34 -8.79 -17.79 -2.88
C SER A 34 -8.45 -19.23 -2.48
N LEU A 35 -7.83 -19.42 -1.31
CA LEU A 35 -7.42 -20.73 -0.81
C LEU A 35 -8.30 -21.24 0.35
N GLY A 36 -9.06 -20.35 1.00
CA GLY A 36 -9.85 -20.66 2.19
C GLY A 36 -9.01 -21.02 3.41
N ILE A 37 -7.80 -20.46 3.53
CA ILE A 37 -6.86 -20.76 4.62
C ILE A 37 -6.27 -19.50 5.25
N CYS A 38 -5.95 -19.58 6.54
CA CYS A 38 -5.24 -18.54 7.25
C CYS A 38 -3.82 -18.39 6.71
N GLN A 39 -3.38 -17.14 6.55
CA GLN A 39 -2.06 -16.75 6.10
C GLN A 39 -1.34 -15.92 7.18
N PRO A 40 0.00 -15.89 7.18
CA PRO A 40 0.75 -15.09 8.13
C PRO A 40 0.58 -13.59 7.87
N HIS A 41 0.63 -12.80 8.94
CA HIS A 41 0.66 -11.34 8.89
C HIS A 41 1.47 -10.81 10.08
N GLU A 42 2.71 -10.42 9.82
CA GLU A 42 3.66 -9.96 10.84
C GLU A 42 4.43 -8.74 10.31
N PRO A 43 3.85 -7.53 10.40
CA PRO A 43 4.42 -6.30 9.83
C PRO A 43 5.82 -5.98 10.35
N ASP A 44 6.06 -6.24 11.63
CA ASP A 44 7.36 -6.02 12.29
C ASP A 44 8.48 -6.91 11.70
N LYS A 45 8.11 -7.98 11.00
CA LYS A 45 9.03 -8.88 10.29
C LYS A 45 8.99 -8.70 8.76
N GLY A 46 8.22 -7.71 8.27
CA GLY A 46 8.02 -7.48 6.84
C GLY A 46 7.16 -8.54 6.15
N ILE A 47 6.35 -9.29 6.89
CA ILE A 47 5.46 -10.32 6.34
C ILE A 47 4.05 -9.76 6.24
N TYR A 48 3.53 -9.66 5.02
CA TYR A 48 2.22 -9.08 4.74
C TYR A 48 1.24 -10.13 4.19
N CYS A 49 -0.06 -9.88 4.39
CA CYS A 49 -1.13 -10.76 3.94
C CYS A 49 -1.30 -10.74 2.40
N GLU A 50 -0.92 -9.62 1.77
CA GLU A 50 -0.89 -9.40 0.32
C GLU A 50 -2.20 -9.67 -0.44
N LYS A 51 -3.34 -9.37 0.20
CA LYS A 51 -4.65 -9.61 -0.39
C LYS A 51 -4.86 -8.87 -1.70
N SER A 52 -5.34 -9.59 -2.70
CA SER A 52 -5.66 -9.03 -4.00
C SER A 52 -6.78 -7.99 -3.90
N PRO A 53 -6.84 -7.01 -4.83
CA PRO A 53 -8.01 -6.16 -4.99
C PRO A 53 -9.31 -6.97 -5.08
N GLY A 54 -10.37 -6.51 -4.43
CA GLY A 54 -11.66 -7.19 -4.34
C GLY A 54 -11.80 -8.18 -3.19
N GLN A 55 -10.71 -8.52 -2.47
CA GLN A 55 -10.76 -9.39 -1.30
C GLN A 55 -11.08 -8.60 -0.02
N THR A 56 -11.60 -9.28 1.00
CA THR A 56 -11.88 -8.67 2.32
C THR A 56 -10.61 -8.22 3.01
N CYS A 57 -10.65 -7.14 3.77
CA CYS A 57 -9.51 -6.64 4.53
C CYS A 57 -9.94 -6.04 5.86
N VAL A 58 -9.00 -6.10 6.81
CA VAL A 58 -9.13 -5.46 8.12
C VAL A 58 -8.56 -4.03 8.08
N ASP A 59 -7.44 -3.85 7.39
CA ASP A 59 -6.78 -2.56 7.16
C ASP A 59 -5.99 -2.61 5.84
N ARG A 60 -5.52 -1.47 5.35
CA ARG A 60 -4.74 -1.31 4.11
C ARG A 60 -3.52 -2.22 4.04
N ILE A 61 -2.87 -2.45 5.18
CA ILE A 61 -1.64 -3.22 5.33
C ILE A 61 -1.88 -4.73 5.05
N TYR A 62 -3.14 -5.18 5.08
CA TYR A 62 -3.52 -6.52 4.66
C TYR A 62 -3.67 -6.66 3.14
N CYS A 63 -3.86 -5.54 2.44
CA CYS A 63 -3.93 -5.52 0.99
C CYS A 63 -2.54 -5.67 0.37
N ARG A 64 -2.51 -6.08 -0.89
CA ARG A 64 -1.29 -6.16 -1.68
C ARG A 64 -0.61 -4.80 -1.76
N MET A 65 0.71 -4.82 -1.64
CA MET A 65 1.57 -3.69 -1.94
C MET A 65 1.84 -3.66 -3.45
N GLU A 66 1.67 -2.50 -4.06
CA GLU A 66 1.94 -2.27 -5.47
C GLU A 66 2.95 -1.13 -5.60
N ASN A 67 3.86 -1.23 -6.57
CA ASN A 67 4.79 -0.16 -6.89
C ASN A 67 4.07 0.86 -7.76
N VAL A 68 3.79 2.02 -7.19
CA VAL A 68 3.20 3.14 -7.91
C VAL A 68 4.32 4.03 -8.41
N THR A 69 4.46 4.12 -9.73
CA THR A 69 5.42 5.03 -10.34
C THR A 69 4.85 6.45 -10.32
N GLU A 70 5.52 7.36 -9.60
CA GLU A 70 5.18 8.78 -9.57
C GLU A 70 6.25 9.57 -10.32
N CYS A 71 5.82 10.39 -11.28
CA CYS A 71 6.71 11.22 -12.09
C CYS A 71 6.61 12.68 -11.71
N PHE A 72 7.75 13.34 -11.63
CA PHE A 72 7.88 14.75 -11.28
C PHE A 72 8.83 15.43 -12.26
N ILE A 73 8.61 16.72 -12.48
CA ILE A 73 9.60 17.60 -13.09
C ILE A 73 10.56 17.99 -11.98
N VAL A 74 11.83 17.58 -12.08
CA VAL A 74 12.82 17.73 -11.01
C VAL A 74 13.92 18.67 -11.47
N LYS A 75 14.31 19.63 -10.62
CA LYS A 75 15.44 20.53 -10.88
C LYS A 75 16.73 19.74 -10.99
N THR A 76 17.49 19.99 -12.05
CA THR A 76 18.78 19.32 -12.32
C THR A 76 19.98 20.23 -12.15
N GLY A 77 19.75 21.55 -12.10
CA GLY A 77 20.81 22.53 -11.91
C GLY A 77 20.39 23.92 -12.33
N THR A 78 21.40 24.71 -12.67
CA THR A 78 21.23 26.07 -13.17
C THR A 78 22.22 26.25 -14.31
N ASP A 79 21.77 26.84 -15.41
CA ASP A 79 22.62 27.08 -16.56
C ASP A 79 23.61 28.24 -16.30
N PRO A 80 24.57 28.51 -17.20
CA PRO A 80 25.53 29.61 -17.04
C PRO A 80 24.90 31.02 -17.00
N SER A 81 23.64 31.16 -17.42
CA SER A 81 22.89 32.41 -17.41
C SER A 81 22.10 32.62 -16.11
N GLY A 82 22.00 31.59 -15.26
CA GLY A 82 21.27 31.61 -14.00
C GLY A 82 19.85 31.03 -14.09
N GLU A 83 19.47 30.46 -15.23
CA GLU A 83 18.15 29.86 -15.43
C GLU A 83 18.10 28.42 -14.90
N ILE A 84 16.97 28.03 -14.30
CA ILE A 84 16.79 26.70 -13.71
C ILE A 84 16.68 25.66 -14.84
N GLU A 85 17.48 24.60 -14.75
CA GLU A 85 17.32 23.40 -15.57
C GLU A 85 16.51 22.34 -14.83
N CYS A 86 15.69 21.59 -15.57
CA CYS A 86 14.88 20.52 -15.01
C CYS A 86 14.74 19.34 -15.99
N ALA A 87 14.35 18.19 -15.45
CA ALA A 87 14.05 16.99 -16.22
C ALA A 87 12.91 16.17 -15.60
N LEU A 88 12.16 15.45 -16.43
CA LEU A 88 11.21 14.46 -15.95
C LEU A 88 11.95 13.30 -15.27
N ARG A 89 11.55 12.97 -14.03
CA ARG A 89 12.05 11.83 -13.26
C ARG A 89 10.89 11.08 -12.65
N CYS A 90 10.95 9.75 -12.71
CA CYS A 90 9.93 8.88 -12.15
C CYS A 90 10.53 8.00 -11.07
N TYR A 91 9.80 7.84 -9.97
CA TYR A 91 10.22 7.09 -8.80
C TYR A 91 9.16 6.05 -8.46
N ASP A 92 9.58 4.82 -8.20
CA ASP A 92 8.68 3.77 -7.73
C ASP A 92 8.47 3.92 -6.23
N ASN A 93 7.21 4.09 -5.84
CA ASN A 93 6.80 4.18 -4.46
C ASN A 93 5.96 2.95 -4.09
N PRO A 94 6.46 2.05 -3.21
CA PRO A 94 5.70 0.90 -2.76
C PRO A 94 4.56 1.33 -1.84
N ILE A 95 3.32 1.15 -2.28
CA ILE A 95 2.12 1.59 -1.55
C ILE A 95 1.16 0.41 -1.40
N PHE A 96 0.68 0.19 -0.17
CA PHE A 96 -0.43 -0.74 0.07
C PHE A 96 -1.72 -0.24 -0.59
N GLY A 97 -2.46 -1.15 -1.23
CA GLY A 97 -3.85 -0.90 -1.61
C GLY A 97 -4.70 -0.39 -0.43
N SER A 98 -5.73 0.40 -0.72
CA SER A 98 -6.61 0.92 0.33
C SER A 98 -7.64 -0.13 0.75
N CYS A 99 -7.94 -0.21 2.05
CA CYS A 99 -9.07 -0.98 2.55
C CYS A 99 -10.29 -0.07 2.68
N ARG A 100 -11.25 -0.15 1.76
CA ARG A 100 -12.48 0.67 1.81
C ARG A 100 -13.70 -0.22 1.95
N HIS A 101 -14.52 0.08 2.94
CA HIS A 101 -15.70 -0.74 3.29
C HIS A 101 -15.34 -2.23 3.47
N GLY A 102 -14.17 -2.51 4.06
CA GLY A 102 -13.68 -3.86 4.28
C GLY A 102 -13.20 -4.59 3.02
N ILE A 103 -12.97 -3.89 1.91
CA ILE A 103 -12.51 -4.48 0.64
C ILE A 103 -11.22 -3.81 0.17
N CYS A 104 -10.26 -4.62 -0.29
CA CYS A 104 -9.01 -4.13 -0.89
C CYS A 104 -9.26 -3.48 -2.24
N ILE A 105 -8.68 -2.31 -2.44
CA ILE A 105 -8.74 -1.54 -3.68
C ILE A 105 -7.31 -1.15 -4.06
N SER A 106 -6.92 -1.41 -5.31
CA SER A 106 -5.62 -0.99 -5.84
C SER A 106 -5.37 0.50 -5.64
N PRO A 107 -4.12 0.92 -5.40
CA PRO A 107 -3.78 2.32 -5.37
C PRO A 107 -4.05 2.97 -6.73
N ARG A 108 -4.23 4.29 -6.72
CA ARG A 108 -4.35 5.07 -7.97
C ARG A 108 -2.95 5.41 -8.46
N PHE A 109 -2.73 5.26 -9.76
CA PHE A 109 -1.53 5.75 -10.43
C PHE A 109 -1.73 7.22 -10.79
N PRO A 110 -0.83 8.12 -10.34
CA PRO A 110 -0.91 9.52 -10.76
C PRO A 110 -0.61 9.64 -12.25
N PRO A 111 -1.20 10.65 -12.93
CA PRO A 111 -0.84 10.93 -14.31
C PRO A 111 0.62 11.40 -14.39
N VAL A 112 1.29 11.06 -15.48
CA VAL A 112 2.62 11.61 -15.79
C VAL A 112 2.45 13.07 -16.18
N PRO A 113 3.22 14.01 -15.61
CA PRO A 113 3.22 15.41 -16.04
C PRO A 113 3.57 15.53 -17.52
N ASP A 114 2.94 16.49 -18.21
CA ASP A 114 3.35 16.84 -19.56
C ASP A 114 4.71 17.53 -19.51
N PHE A 115 5.67 17.05 -20.31
CA PHE A 115 7.05 17.54 -20.30
C PHE A 115 7.67 17.42 -21.69
N ASP A 116 8.07 18.55 -22.26
CA ASP A 116 8.83 18.62 -23.51
C ASP A 116 10.33 18.81 -23.19
N PRO A 117 11.20 17.83 -23.52
CA PRO A 117 12.63 17.96 -23.28
C PRO A 117 13.32 18.98 -24.20
N GLU A 118 12.71 19.38 -25.32
CA GLU A 118 13.26 20.40 -26.23
C GLU A 118 12.93 21.83 -25.76
N VAL A 119 11.81 21.99 -25.04
CA VAL A 119 11.35 23.28 -24.47
C VAL A 119 10.85 23.07 -23.02
N PRO A 120 11.75 22.80 -22.06
CA PRO A 120 11.35 22.45 -20.70
C PRO A 120 10.74 23.66 -19.94
N ASP A 121 9.53 23.47 -19.37
CA ASP A 121 8.94 24.42 -18.41
C ASP A 121 9.28 23.98 -16.96
N CYS A 122 10.19 24.72 -16.32
CA CYS A 122 10.70 24.40 -14.99
C CYS A 122 10.01 25.17 -13.85
N LYS A 123 8.88 25.85 -14.08
CA LYS A 123 8.19 26.67 -13.04
C LYS A 123 7.75 25.87 -11.83
N ASP A 124 7.21 24.67 -12.06
CA ASP A 124 6.70 23.77 -11.01
C ASP A 124 7.72 22.67 -10.67
N ALA A 125 8.98 22.83 -11.09
CA ALA A 125 10.02 21.84 -10.83
C ALA A 125 10.30 21.71 -9.33
N ILE A 126 10.31 20.48 -8.82
CA ILE A 126 10.62 20.18 -7.43
C ILE A 126 12.12 19.93 -7.25
N ASP A 127 12.61 20.10 -6.02
CA ASP A 127 13.98 19.70 -5.70
C ASP A 127 14.10 18.17 -5.72
N PRO A 128 15.27 17.62 -6.09
CA PRO A 128 15.49 16.18 -6.05
C PRO A 128 15.31 15.65 -4.61
N PRO A 129 14.78 14.42 -4.45
CA PRO A 129 14.68 13.79 -3.13
C PRO A 129 16.06 13.78 -2.42
N ALA A 130 16.08 14.14 -1.14
CA ALA A 130 17.30 14.02 -0.34
C ALA A 130 17.71 12.54 -0.24
N LEU A 131 18.97 12.26 -0.57
CA LEU A 131 19.59 10.93 -0.41
C LEU A 131 19.80 10.58 1.06
#